data_AF-A0A7S4DAY1-F1
#
_entry.id   AF-A0A7S4DAY1-F1
#
_cell.length_a   1.000
_cell.length_b   1.000
_cell.length_c   1.000
_cell.angle_alpha   90.00
_cell.angle_beta   90.00
_cell.angle_gamma   90.00
#
_symmetry.space_group_name_H-M   'P 1'
#
loop_
_entity.id
_entity.type
_entity.pdbx_description
1 polymer ?
#
loop_
_entity_poly.entity_id
_entity_poly.type
_entity_poly.pdbx_seq_one_letter_code
_entity_poly.pdbx_strand_id
1 'polypeptide(L)'
;KKPPKGMAEFLDPDPLGGSATNALSVDVHKTSFTQALGFAESRDVVSTMLSHSKIYEVVGNKDSLWQKCLSADFLTLPTPLMPDRATPAASYREAWLAWKQSFSAYAAQDIQLILKAWETLETWAEEHIPAVMESLRPGASEEELDDAEEKLGVEFPPALRLIYRIHDGQDLLVDRLRDAHRGLAAAAAALRAREERVR
;
A
#
# COMPACT_ATOMS: atom_id res chain seq x y z
N LYS A 1 -78.44 0.29 -3.78
CA LYS A 1 -77.96 -1.06 -4.18
C LYS A 1 -76.64 -1.31 -3.46
N LYS A 2 -76.59 -2.33 -2.61
CA LYS A 2 -75.47 -2.74 -1.75
C LYS A 2 -75.06 -4.15 -2.18
N PRO A 3 -73.78 -4.52 -2.28
CA PRO A 3 -73.39 -5.91 -2.49
C PRO A 3 -73.31 -6.67 -1.14
N PRO A 4 -73.41 -8.01 -1.16
CA PRO A 4 -73.70 -8.84 0.01
C PRO A 4 -72.46 -9.12 0.87
N LYS A 5 -72.68 -9.32 2.17
CA LYS A 5 -71.72 -9.89 3.12
C LYS A 5 -71.88 -11.42 3.15
N GLY A 6 -70.76 -12.15 3.07
CA GLY A 6 -70.71 -13.55 3.49
C GLY A 6 -69.92 -14.47 2.57
N MET A 7 -68.59 -14.37 2.62
CA MET A 7 -67.67 -15.52 2.58
C MET A 7 -66.30 -15.00 3.03
N ALA A 8 -66.21 -14.75 4.32
CA ALA A 8 -64.93 -14.75 5.02
C ALA A 8 -64.64 -16.23 5.31
N GLU A 9 -63.78 -16.85 4.51
CA GLU A 9 -62.92 -17.93 4.97
C GLU A 9 -61.82 -18.13 3.92
N PHE A 10 -60.58 -18.23 4.42
CA PHE A 10 -59.31 -18.26 3.68
C PHE A 10 -58.82 -16.94 3.08
N LEU A 11 -58.29 -16.06 3.94
CA LEU A 11 -56.96 -15.45 3.78
C LEU A 11 -56.75 -14.41 4.88
N ASP A 12 -56.24 -14.87 6.01
CA ASP A 12 -55.36 -14.11 6.89
C ASP A 12 -54.63 -15.10 7.80
N PRO A 13 -53.39 -14.83 8.23
CA PRO A 13 -52.28 -14.19 7.53
C PRO A 13 -51.08 -15.15 7.47
N ASP A 14 -50.25 -15.11 6.44
CA ASP A 14 -48.87 -15.60 6.61
C ASP A 14 -48.03 -14.43 7.12
N PRO A 15 -47.52 -14.45 8.37
CA PRO A 15 -46.69 -13.38 8.93
C PRO A 15 -45.19 -13.61 8.67
N LEU A 16 -44.84 -14.38 7.64
CA LEU A 16 -43.46 -14.76 7.35
C LEU A 16 -43.12 -14.42 5.90
N GLY A 17 -42.41 -13.31 5.65
CA GLY A 17 -41.78 -13.13 4.33
C GLY A 17 -41.33 -11.74 3.91
N GLY A 18 -41.64 -10.67 4.65
CA GLY A 18 -41.38 -9.30 4.18
C GLY A 18 -39.97 -8.72 4.40
N SER A 19 -39.12 -9.36 5.21
CA SER A 19 -37.83 -8.79 5.61
C SER A 19 -36.64 -9.48 4.94
N ALA A 20 -36.66 -10.82 4.86
CA ALA A 20 -35.53 -11.59 4.34
C ALA A 20 -35.36 -11.47 2.82
N THR A 21 -36.44 -11.39 2.06
CA THR A 21 -36.40 -11.31 0.58
C THR A 21 -35.89 -9.96 0.09
N ASN A 22 -36.28 -8.86 0.74
CA ASN A 22 -35.75 -7.53 0.46
C ASN A 22 -34.29 -7.39 0.88
N ALA A 23 -33.90 -7.94 2.04
CA ALA A 23 -32.50 -7.95 2.46
C ALA A 23 -31.62 -8.74 1.48
N LEU A 24 -32.05 -9.95 1.10
CA LEU A 24 -31.36 -10.79 0.11
C LEU A 24 -31.27 -10.12 -1.27
N SER A 25 -32.33 -9.46 -1.74
CA SER A 25 -32.29 -8.69 -3.00
C SER A 25 -31.31 -7.53 -2.92
N VAL A 26 -31.38 -6.72 -1.86
CA VAL A 26 -30.46 -5.60 -1.64
C VAL A 26 -29.01 -6.06 -1.53
N ASP A 27 -28.74 -7.19 -0.88
CA ASP A 27 -27.40 -7.74 -0.72
C ASP A 27 -26.87 -8.39 -2.01
N VAL A 28 -27.73 -9.01 -2.82
CA VAL A 28 -27.38 -9.45 -4.18
C VAL A 28 -27.03 -8.25 -5.05
N HIS A 29 -27.81 -7.16 -5.00
CA HIS A 29 -27.52 -5.94 -5.77
C HIS A 29 -26.20 -5.28 -5.34
N LYS A 30 -25.90 -5.22 -4.03
CA LYS A 30 -24.59 -4.73 -3.54
C LYS A 30 -23.43 -5.60 -4.03
N THR A 31 -23.62 -6.92 -4.04
CA THR A 31 -22.60 -7.87 -4.47
C THR A 31 -22.33 -7.76 -5.96
N SER A 32 -23.36 -7.75 -6.80
CA SER A 32 -23.21 -7.55 -8.25
C SER A 32 -22.60 -6.18 -8.58
N PHE A 33 -22.99 -5.13 -7.86
CA PHE A 33 -22.41 -3.80 -8.03
C PHE A 33 -20.91 -3.77 -7.71
N THR A 34 -20.48 -4.32 -6.58
CA THR A 34 -19.05 -4.38 -6.23
C THR A 34 -18.25 -5.31 -7.14
N GLN A 35 -18.87 -6.36 -7.68
CA GLN A 35 -18.27 -7.21 -8.71
C GLN A 35 -18.06 -6.45 -10.02
N ALA A 36 -19.04 -5.65 -10.46
CA ALA A 36 -18.92 -4.82 -11.65
C ALA A 36 -17.79 -3.79 -11.51
N LEU A 37 -17.65 -3.16 -10.34
CA LEU A 37 -16.52 -2.28 -10.03
C LEU A 37 -15.18 -3.00 -10.01
N GLY A 38 -15.16 -4.31 -9.83
CA GLY A 38 -13.95 -5.12 -9.92
C GLY A 38 -13.33 -5.18 -11.33
N PHE A 39 -14.02 -4.67 -12.35
CA PHE A 39 -13.50 -4.50 -13.71
C PHE A 39 -13.10 -3.05 -14.03
N ALA A 40 -13.40 -2.11 -13.14
CA ALA A 40 -13.09 -0.70 -13.32
C ALA A 40 -11.66 -0.38 -12.87
N GLU A 41 -11.10 0.70 -13.39
CA GLU A 41 -9.82 1.22 -12.91
C GLU A 41 -9.96 1.76 -11.48
N SER A 42 -8.86 1.78 -10.74
CA SER A 42 -8.80 2.29 -9.36
C SER A 42 -9.38 3.72 -9.26
N ARG A 43 -9.12 4.57 -10.26
CA ARG A 43 -9.69 5.92 -10.37
C ARG A 43 -11.22 5.93 -10.39
N ASP A 44 -11.82 5.04 -11.19
CA ASP A 44 -13.28 4.97 -11.34
C ASP A 44 -13.95 4.38 -10.10
N VAL A 45 -13.28 3.44 -9.44
CA VAL A 45 -13.70 2.91 -8.14
C VAL A 45 -13.76 4.04 -7.10
N VAL A 46 -12.71 4.86 -7.01
CA VAL A 46 -12.69 6.01 -6.09
C VAL A 46 -13.73 7.05 -6.47
N SER A 47 -13.85 7.41 -7.76
CA SER A 47 -14.85 8.38 -8.21
C SER A 47 -16.27 7.92 -7.87
N THR A 48 -16.57 6.63 -8.08
CA THR A 48 -17.86 6.03 -7.75
C THR A 48 -18.10 6.04 -6.24
N MET A 49 -17.08 5.70 -5.44
CA MET A 49 -17.15 5.73 -3.99
C MET A 49 -17.53 7.12 -3.45
N LEU A 50 -16.97 8.18 -4.04
CA LEU A 50 -17.19 9.56 -3.60
C LEU A 50 -18.53 10.16 -4.07
N SER A 51 -19.26 9.49 -4.96
CA SER A 51 -20.51 10.01 -5.52
C SER A 51 -21.67 10.03 -4.53
N HIS A 52 -21.70 9.13 -3.53
CA HIS A 52 -22.82 8.99 -2.61
C HIS A 52 -22.40 8.28 -1.31
N SER A 53 -22.88 8.73 -0.14
CA SER A 53 -22.52 8.18 1.18
C SER A 53 -22.77 6.67 1.35
N LYS A 54 -23.94 6.19 0.94
CA LYS A 54 -24.23 4.74 0.94
C LYS A 54 -23.29 3.93 0.05
N ILE A 55 -22.88 4.47 -1.10
CA ILE A 55 -21.93 3.81 -2.01
C ILE A 55 -20.54 3.83 -1.37
N TYR A 56 -20.17 4.92 -0.71
CA TYR A 56 -18.92 5.02 0.05
C TYR A 56 -18.79 3.88 1.06
N GLU A 57 -19.83 3.60 1.85
CA GLU A 57 -19.80 2.49 2.82
C GLU A 57 -19.70 1.12 2.14
N VAL A 58 -20.50 0.88 1.09
CA VAL A 58 -20.52 -0.42 0.38
C VAL A 58 -19.19 -0.72 -0.31
N VAL A 59 -18.64 0.26 -1.03
CA VAL A 59 -17.36 0.13 -1.76
C VAL A 59 -16.20 0.16 -0.77
N GLY A 60 -16.24 1.04 0.23
CA GLY A 60 -15.20 1.19 1.24
C GLY A 60 -15.01 -0.06 2.10
N ASN A 61 -16.09 -0.74 2.46
CA ASN A 61 -16.03 -1.95 3.28
C ASN A 61 -15.70 -3.22 2.47
N LYS A 62 -15.63 -3.15 1.15
CA LYS A 62 -15.34 -4.30 0.30
C LYS A 62 -13.84 -4.47 0.07
N ASP A 63 -13.15 -5.07 1.03
CA ASP A 63 -11.68 -5.13 1.05
C ASP A 63 -11.06 -5.86 -0.16
N SER A 64 -11.72 -6.89 -0.69
CA SER A 64 -11.29 -7.61 -1.90
C SER A 64 -11.21 -6.72 -3.15
N LEU A 65 -12.00 -5.63 -3.20
CA LEU A 65 -11.93 -4.66 -4.29
C LEU A 65 -10.69 -3.79 -4.17
N TRP A 66 -10.35 -3.38 -2.95
CA TRP A 66 -9.15 -2.59 -2.66
C TRP A 66 -7.86 -3.40 -2.81
N GLN A 67 -7.89 -4.69 -2.48
CA GLN A 67 -6.79 -5.61 -2.80
C GLN A 67 -6.47 -5.59 -4.30
N LYS A 68 -7.49 -5.66 -5.15
CA LYS A 68 -7.32 -5.57 -6.61
C LYS A 68 -6.75 -4.21 -7.03
N CYS A 69 -7.28 -3.11 -6.48
CA CYS A 69 -6.79 -1.77 -6.77
C CYS A 69 -5.31 -1.62 -6.38
N LEU A 70 -4.90 -2.16 -5.23
CA LEU A 70 -3.51 -2.16 -4.77
C LEU A 70 -2.61 -2.99 -5.69
N SER A 71 -3.05 -4.17 -6.10
CA SER A 71 -2.30 -4.99 -7.06
C SER A 71 -2.19 -4.38 -8.45
N ALA A 72 -3.20 -3.63 -8.90
CA ALA A 72 -3.20 -3.00 -10.21
C ALA A 72 -2.33 -1.74 -10.25
N ASP A 73 -2.36 -0.94 -9.18
CA ASP A 73 -1.64 0.33 -9.12
C ASP A 73 -0.17 0.16 -8.67
N PHE A 74 0.12 -0.84 -7.84
CA PHE A 74 1.41 -0.98 -7.15
C PHE A 74 1.98 -2.41 -7.24
N LEU A 75 1.63 -3.26 -6.26
CA LEU A 75 2.20 -4.60 -6.06
C LEU A 75 1.14 -5.59 -5.59
N THR A 76 1.33 -6.86 -5.94
CA THR A 76 0.47 -7.93 -5.46
C THR A 76 0.96 -8.37 -4.08
N LEU A 77 0.32 -7.87 -3.03
CA LEU A 77 0.66 -8.22 -1.66
C LEU A 77 -0.31 -9.27 -1.10
N PRO A 78 0.17 -10.33 -0.42
CA PRO A 78 -0.67 -11.35 0.18
C PRO A 78 -1.41 -10.86 1.43
N THR A 79 -0.88 -9.81 2.06
CA THR A 79 -1.46 -9.11 3.22
C THR A 79 -1.41 -7.61 2.99
N PRO A 80 -2.31 -6.82 3.61
CA PRO A 80 -2.27 -5.37 3.50
C PRO A 80 -1.08 -4.82 4.29
N LEU A 81 -0.08 -4.29 3.58
CA LEU A 81 1.11 -3.66 4.17
C LEU A 81 1.14 -2.17 3.85
N MET A 82 1.73 -1.40 4.75
CA MET A 82 2.06 0.01 4.54
C MET A 82 3.14 0.17 3.46
N PRO A 83 3.40 1.40 2.97
CA PRO A 83 4.41 1.66 1.94
C PRO A 83 5.83 1.24 2.33
N ASP A 84 6.10 1.10 3.64
CA ASP A 84 7.36 0.57 4.18
C ASP A 84 7.54 -0.94 3.96
N ARG A 85 6.51 -1.63 3.43
CA ARG A 85 6.45 -3.08 3.19
C ARG A 85 6.74 -3.95 4.42
N ALA A 86 6.68 -3.37 5.61
CA ALA A 86 6.98 -4.04 6.87
C ALA A 86 5.81 -3.95 7.86
N THR A 87 5.13 -2.80 7.90
CA THR A 87 4.04 -2.56 8.84
C THR A 87 2.71 -3.05 8.27
N PRO A 88 1.97 -3.93 8.97
CA PRO A 88 0.62 -4.33 8.55
C PRO A 88 -0.37 -3.16 8.64
N ALA A 89 -1.24 -3.02 7.64
CA ALA A 89 -2.38 -2.11 7.66
C ALA A 89 -3.65 -2.84 8.13
N ALA A 90 -4.65 -2.11 8.62
CA ALA A 90 -5.89 -2.72 9.10
C ALA A 90 -6.79 -3.25 7.96
N SER A 91 -6.60 -2.74 6.75
CA SER A 91 -7.35 -3.15 5.54
C SER A 91 -6.55 -2.87 4.26
N TYR A 92 -6.87 -3.54 3.16
CA TYR A 92 -6.30 -3.22 1.83
C TYR A 92 -6.67 -1.81 1.37
N ARG A 93 -7.83 -1.29 1.80
CA ARG A 93 -8.21 0.11 1.53
C ARG A 93 -7.26 1.10 2.18
N GLU A 94 -6.94 0.89 3.46
CA GLU A 94 -6.02 1.74 4.20
C GLU A 94 -4.61 1.66 3.60
N ALA A 95 -4.14 0.45 3.29
CA ALA A 95 -2.89 0.26 2.56
C ALA A 95 -2.90 1.03 1.24
N TRP A 96 -3.91 0.85 0.39
CA TRP A 96 -3.99 1.55 -0.90
C TRP A 96 -3.93 3.07 -0.75
N LEU A 97 -4.65 3.64 0.22
CA LEU A 97 -4.62 5.09 0.49
C LEU A 97 -3.23 5.54 0.94
N ALA A 98 -2.59 4.81 1.85
CA ALA A 98 -1.24 5.12 2.33
C ALA A 98 -0.21 5.07 1.19
N TRP A 99 -0.29 4.06 0.32
CA TRP A 99 0.56 3.95 -0.86
C TRP A 99 0.32 5.10 -1.84
N LYS A 100 -0.94 5.44 -2.16
CA LYS A 100 -1.25 6.58 -3.03
C LYS A 100 -0.75 7.90 -2.46
N GLN A 101 -0.87 8.12 -1.16
CA GLN A 101 -0.38 9.33 -0.52
C GLN A 101 1.15 9.38 -0.56
N SER A 102 1.80 8.28 -0.17
CA SER A 102 3.25 8.18 -0.07
C SER A 102 3.96 8.32 -1.42
N PHE A 103 3.38 7.79 -2.50
CA PHE A 103 3.96 7.86 -3.85
C PHE A 103 3.32 8.94 -4.74
N SER A 104 2.51 9.85 -4.17
CA SER A 104 1.78 10.87 -4.95
C SER A 104 2.65 11.83 -5.76
N ALA A 105 3.91 12.01 -5.36
CA ALA A 105 4.88 12.85 -6.04
C ALA A 105 5.46 12.24 -7.33
N TYR A 106 5.23 10.94 -7.56
CA TYR A 106 5.84 10.21 -8.68
C TYR A 106 4.81 9.83 -9.75
N ALA A 107 5.29 9.63 -10.97
CA ALA A 107 4.45 9.15 -12.07
C ALA A 107 4.03 7.68 -11.84
N ALA A 108 2.76 7.37 -12.09
CA ALA A 108 2.21 6.03 -11.90
C ALA A 108 2.97 4.96 -12.69
N GLN A 109 3.40 5.27 -13.90
CA GLN A 109 4.16 4.37 -14.76
C GLN A 109 5.53 4.03 -14.17
N ASP A 110 6.23 5.01 -13.60
CA ASP A 110 7.56 4.80 -13.01
C ASP A 110 7.45 3.95 -11.74
N ILE A 111 6.44 4.22 -10.91
CA ILE A 111 6.14 3.43 -9.71
C ILE A 111 5.92 1.96 -10.09
N GLN A 112 5.03 1.69 -11.04
CA GLN A 112 4.71 0.31 -11.47
C GLN A 112 5.93 -0.40 -12.07
N LEU A 113 6.69 0.29 -12.92
CA LEU A 113 7.87 -0.27 -13.56
C LEU A 113 8.91 -0.70 -12.53
N ILE A 114 9.24 0.21 -11.60
CA ILE A 114 10.30 0.01 -10.61
C ILE A 114 9.88 -1.03 -9.58
N LEU A 115 8.64 -0.98 -9.07
CA LEU A 115 8.14 -1.98 -8.13
C LEU A 115 8.15 -3.39 -8.72
N LYS A 116 7.72 -3.54 -9.99
CA LYS A 116 7.72 -4.83 -10.67
C LYS A 116 9.14 -5.35 -10.95
N ALA A 117 10.06 -4.44 -11.29
CA ALA A 117 11.47 -4.80 -11.46
C ALA A 117 12.06 -5.32 -10.15
N TRP A 118 11.78 -4.65 -9.03
CA TRP A 118 12.19 -5.10 -7.70
C TRP A 118 11.54 -6.41 -7.29
N GLU A 119 10.23 -6.60 -7.48
CA GLU A 119 9.54 -7.88 -7.19
C GLU A 119 10.20 -9.06 -7.94
N THR A 120 10.59 -8.84 -9.20
CA THR A 120 11.32 -9.84 -9.99
C THR A 120 12.71 -10.13 -9.41
N LEU A 121 13.45 -9.09 -9.03
CA LEU A 121 14.79 -9.22 -8.46
C LEU A 121 14.78 -9.90 -7.09
N GLU A 122 13.84 -9.51 -6.22
CA GLU A 122 13.65 -10.08 -4.88
C GLU A 122 13.30 -11.56 -4.98
N THR A 123 12.31 -11.91 -5.81
CA THR A 123 11.91 -13.32 -6.02
C THR A 123 13.09 -14.16 -6.52
N TRP A 124 13.83 -13.65 -7.50
CA TRP A 124 15.00 -14.37 -8.02
C TRP A 124 16.11 -14.50 -6.97
N ALA A 125 16.37 -13.44 -6.20
CA ALA A 125 17.40 -13.42 -5.16
C ALA A 125 17.05 -14.37 -4.00
N GLU A 126 15.79 -14.41 -3.57
CA GLU A 126 15.31 -15.35 -2.55
C GLU A 126 15.56 -16.81 -2.95
N GLU A 127 15.36 -17.15 -4.24
CA GLU A 127 15.54 -18.51 -4.74
C GLU A 127 17.02 -18.89 -4.95
N HIS A 128 17.85 -17.96 -5.44
CA HIS A 128 19.19 -18.28 -5.94
C HIS A 128 20.32 -17.79 -5.03
N ILE A 129 20.14 -16.64 -4.38
CA ILE A 129 21.18 -15.99 -3.57
C ILE A 129 20.56 -15.34 -2.32
N PRO A 130 20.08 -16.13 -1.34
CA PRO A 130 19.41 -15.61 -0.14
C PRO A 130 20.25 -14.60 0.64
N ALA A 131 21.58 -14.76 0.64
CA ALA A 131 22.51 -13.83 1.26
C ALA A 131 22.45 -12.41 0.66
N VAL A 132 22.13 -12.29 -0.63
CA VAL A 132 21.90 -10.97 -1.27
C VAL A 132 20.59 -10.39 -0.79
N MET A 133 19.53 -11.19 -0.72
CA MET A 133 18.23 -10.74 -0.21
C MET A 133 18.34 -10.23 1.23
N GLU A 134 19.02 -10.98 2.11
CA GLU A 134 19.26 -10.59 3.51
C GLU A 134 20.13 -9.32 3.64
N SER A 135 20.95 -9.03 2.64
CA SER A 135 21.79 -7.83 2.64
C SER A 135 21.06 -6.57 2.21
N LEU A 136 19.89 -6.66 1.57
CA LEU A 136 19.17 -5.48 1.10
C LEU A 136 18.65 -4.67 2.28
N ARG A 137 18.96 -3.36 2.30
CA ARG A 137 18.49 -2.46 3.35
C ARG A 137 17.03 -2.09 3.10
N PRO A 138 16.25 -1.74 4.15
CA PRO A 138 14.94 -1.15 3.96
C PRO A 138 14.99 0.09 3.06
N GLY A 139 13.85 0.44 2.46
CA GLY A 139 13.74 1.63 1.63
C GLY A 139 13.99 2.92 2.42
N ALA A 140 14.61 3.90 1.77
CA ALA A 140 14.80 5.23 2.32
C ALA A 140 13.47 6.01 2.38
N SER A 141 13.33 6.82 3.43
CA SER A 141 12.28 7.83 3.54
C SER A 141 12.55 9.03 2.61
N GLU A 142 11.50 9.82 2.30
CA GLU A 142 11.67 11.07 1.54
C GLU A 142 12.62 12.03 2.25
N GLU A 143 12.54 12.10 3.58
CA GLU A 143 13.41 12.95 4.42
C GLU A 143 14.88 12.55 4.28
N GLU A 144 15.19 11.25 4.31
CA GLU A 144 16.55 10.74 4.11
C GLU A 144 17.09 11.02 2.70
N LEU A 145 16.22 11.00 1.69
CA LEU A 145 16.60 11.35 0.32
C LEU A 145 16.87 12.83 0.16
N ASP A 146 16.04 13.69 0.76
CA ASP A 146 16.24 15.15 0.76
C ASP A 146 17.56 15.51 1.45
N ASP A 147 17.83 14.88 2.60
CA ASP A 147 19.09 14.99 3.34
C ASP A 147 20.30 14.58 2.49
N ALA A 148 20.16 13.53 1.68
CA ALA A 148 21.22 13.04 0.81
C ALA A 148 21.48 13.99 -0.37
N GLU A 149 20.43 14.50 -1.00
CA GLU A 149 20.50 15.51 -2.07
C GLU A 149 21.18 16.79 -1.57
N GLU A 150 20.83 17.26 -0.38
CA GLU A 150 21.47 18.43 0.24
C GLU A 150 22.96 18.20 0.49
N LYS A 151 23.33 17.05 1.08
CA LYS A 151 24.74 16.71 1.37
C LYS A 151 25.59 16.55 0.10
N LEU A 152 24.99 16.06 -0.99
CA LEU A 152 25.66 15.87 -2.27
C LEU A 152 25.63 17.12 -3.15
N GLY A 153 24.73 18.07 -2.88
CA GLY A 153 24.51 19.26 -3.69
C GLY A 153 23.93 18.95 -5.07
N VAL A 154 23.15 17.88 -5.20
CA VAL A 154 22.51 17.45 -6.45
C VAL A 154 21.06 17.02 -6.19
N GLU A 155 20.18 17.26 -7.16
CA GLU A 155 18.82 16.71 -7.15
C GLU A 155 18.81 15.34 -7.82
N PHE A 156 18.17 14.35 -7.19
CA PHE A 156 18.01 13.03 -7.80
C PHE A 156 16.84 13.03 -8.80
N PRO A 157 17.01 12.34 -9.95
CA PRO A 157 15.88 12.07 -10.82
C PRO A 157 14.77 11.31 -10.07
N PRO A 158 13.46 11.55 -10.34
CA PRO A 158 12.36 10.90 -9.63
C PRO A 158 12.43 9.36 -9.64
N ALA A 159 12.86 8.76 -10.76
CA ALA A 159 13.06 7.33 -10.86
C ALA A 159 14.17 6.81 -9.92
N LEU A 160 15.24 7.59 -9.69
CA LEU A 160 16.31 7.23 -8.77
C LEU A 160 15.82 7.25 -7.32
N ARG A 161 15.05 8.28 -6.94
CA ARG A 161 14.40 8.35 -5.64
C ARG A 161 13.52 7.12 -5.40
N LEU A 162 12.66 6.76 -6.36
CA LEU A 162 11.82 5.56 -6.27
C LEU A 162 12.61 4.26 -6.05
N ILE A 163 13.76 4.10 -6.71
CA ILE A 163 14.62 2.91 -6.50
C ILE A 163 15.09 2.84 -5.05
N TYR A 164 15.62 3.95 -4.52
CA TYR A 164 16.10 4.01 -3.13
C TYR A 164 14.98 3.89 -2.09
N ARG A 165 13.77 4.32 -2.44
CA ARG A 165 12.58 4.15 -1.61
C ARG A 165 12.13 2.71 -1.42
N ILE A 166 12.60 1.78 -2.27
CA ILE A 166 12.31 0.35 -2.12
C ILE A 166 13.42 -0.32 -1.32
N HIS A 167 14.67 -0.07 -1.72
CA HIS A 167 15.84 -0.52 -0.99
C HIS A 167 16.91 0.55 -1.01
N ASP A 168 17.35 0.99 0.17
CA ASP A 168 18.54 1.84 0.30
C ASP A 168 19.82 1.00 0.08
N GLY A 169 20.01 0.38 -1.09
CA GLY A 169 21.20 -0.45 -1.35
C GLY A 169 21.36 -1.65 -0.41
N GLN A 170 22.62 -1.98 -0.05
CA GLN A 170 22.97 -3.23 0.67
C GLN A 170 23.86 -2.98 1.90
N ASP A 171 23.74 -3.83 2.92
CA ASP A 171 24.66 -3.91 4.06
C ASP A 171 25.79 -4.93 3.79
N LEU A 172 26.83 -4.46 3.11
CA LEU A 172 27.99 -5.28 2.80
C LEU A 172 29.03 -5.21 3.93
N LEU A 173 29.61 -6.37 4.27
CA LEU A 173 30.68 -6.46 5.26
C LEU A 173 31.86 -5.51 4.96
N VAL A 174 32.21 -5.38 3.67
CA VAL A 174 33.30 -4.51 3.23
C VAL A 174 33.04 -3.03 3.54
N ASP A 175 31.78 -2.60 3.47
CA ASP A 175 31.40 -1.22 3.78
C ASP A 175 31.42 -0.99 5.28
N ARG A 176 30.90 -1.94 6.08
CA ARG A 176 31.01 -1.91 7.54
C ARG A 176 32.46 -1.80 8.02
N LEU A 177 33.36 -2.59 7.44
CA LEU A 177 34.78 -2.53 7.79
C LEU A 177 35.42 -1.19 7.41
N ARG A 178 35.05 -0.64 6.25
CA ARG A 178 35.54 0.66 5.79
C ARG A 178 35.05 1.79 6.69
N ASP A 179 33.78 1.77 7.08
CA ASP A 179 33.18 2.79 7.94
C ASP A 179 33.72 2.72 9.37
N ALA A 180 33.90 1.52 9.91
CA ALA A 180 34.57 1.31 11.19
C ALA A 180 36.01 1.86 11.17
N HIS A 181 36.77 1.59 10.10
CA HIS A 181 38.12 2.11 9.96
C HIS A 181 38.15 3.65 9.91
N ARG A 182 37.25 4.26 9.13
CA ARG A 182 37.11 5.73 9.05
C ARG A 182 36.73 6.34 10.40
N GLY A 183 35.80 5.71 11.12
CA GLY A 183 35.36 6.15 12.45
C GLY A 183 36.50 6.12 13.47
N LEU A 184 37.28 5.03 13.49
CA LEU A 184 38.47 4.92 14.35
C LEU A 184 39.53 5.98 14.02
N ALA A 185 39.78 6.22 12.73
CA ALA A 185 40.71 7.26 12.28
C ALA A 185 40.27 8.67 12.70
N ALA A 186 38.97 8.98 12.56
CA ALA A 186 38.41 10.26 12.97
C ALA A 186 38.46 10.45 14.50
N ALA A 187 38.13 9.43 15.29
CA ALA A 187 38.22 9.47 16.74
C ALA A 187 39.66 9.70 17.23
N ALA A 188 40.63 9.02 16.62
CA ALA A 188 42.05 9.22 16.92
C ALA A 188 42.51 10.65 16.59
N ALA A 189 42.07 11.21 15.46
CA ALA A 189 42.36 12.60 15.10
C ALA A 189 41.74 13.60 16.10
N ALA A 190 40.50 13.37 16.52
CA ALA A 190 39.82 14.21 17.51
C ALA A 190 40.50 14.19 18.89
N LEU A 191 41.00 13.03 19.32
CA LEU A 191 41.74 12.90 20.58
C LEU A 191 43.05 13.70 20.53
N ARG A 192 43.84 13.56 19.44
CA ARG A 192 45.06 14.35 19.25
C ARG A 192 44.78 15.86 19.26
N ALA A 193 43.74 16.30 18.55
CA ALA A 193 43.35 17.71 18.52
C ALA A 193 42.85 18.24 19.88
N ARG A 194 42.37 17.35 20.77
CA ARG A 194 42.00 17.70 22.15
C ARG A 194 43.23 17.79 23.06
N GLU A 195 44.16 16.85 22.93
CA GLU A 195 45.42 16.86 23.68
C GLU A 195 46.29 18.08 23.34
N GLU A 196 46.33 18.48 22.06
CA GLU A 196 47.01 19.69 21.60
C GLU A 196 46.36 20.99 22.09
N ARG A 197 45.05 21.01 22.34
CA ARG A 197 44.35 22.18 22.92
C ARG A 197 44.50 22.32 24.44
N VAL A 198 44.86 21.24 25.12
CA VAL A 198 45.05 21.20 26.58
C VAL A 198 46.50 21.55 26.96
N ARG A 199 47.43 21.45 26.00
CA ARG A 199 48.82 21.93 26.14
C ARG A 199 48.93 23.41 25.79
#